data_AF-A0A7C1BJF7-F1
#
_entry.id   AF-A0A7C1BJF7-F1
#
_cell.length_a   1.000
_cell.length_b   1.000
_cell.length_c   1.000
_cell.angle_alpha   90.00
_cell.angle_beta   90.00
_cell.angle_gamma   90.00
#
_symmetry.space_group_name_H-M   'P 1'
#
loop_
_entity.id
_entity.type
_entity.pdbx_description
1 polymer ?
#
loop_
_entity_poly.entity_id
_entity_poly.type
_entity_poly.pdbx_seq_one_letter_code
_entity_poly.pdbx_strand_id
1 'polypeptide(L)' 'IAIEHMVLAATALGYGTCWIGAFDEEEVKRILKVPERLAVIALLPVGVPDENPPPKPRKPFKEIFFRESYGTPLEL' A
#
# COMPACT_ATOMS: atom_id res chain seq x y z
N ILE A 1 5.14 -6.01 -3.10
CA ILE A 1 6.33 -6.55 -2.39
C ILE A 1 7.30 -5.43 -2.02
N ALA A 2 7.99 -4.81 -2.99
CA ALA A 2 9.01 -3.79 -2.69
C ALA A 2 8.48 -2.63 -1.83
N ILE A 3 7.39 -1.97 -2.25
CA ILE A 3 6.79 -0.86 -1.50
C ILE A 3 6.30 -1.29 -0.11
N GLU A 4 5.70 -2.48 0.01
CA GLU A 4 5.27 -3.01 1.31
C GLU A 4 6.45 -3.21 2.28
N HIS A 5 7.59 -3.73 1.81
CA HIS A 5 8.79 -3.82 2.64
C HIS A 5 9.30 -2.43 3.07
N MET A 6 9.22 -1.43 2.18
CA MET A 6 9.57 -0.04 2.52
C MET A 6 8.62 0.53 3.58
N VAL A 7 7.31 0.27 3.47
CA VAL A 7 6.29 0.67 4.46
C VAL A 7 6.59 0.06 5.83
N LEU A 8 6.86 -1.26 5.88
CA LEU A 8 7.19 -1.96 7.13
C LEU A 8 8.49 -1.44 7.74
N ALA A 9 9.52 -1.19 6.94
CA ALA A 9 10.79 -0.65 7.40
C ALA A 9 10.64 0.79 7.94
N ALA A 10 9.93 1.66 7.22
CA ALA A 10 9.63 3.01 7.66
C ALA A 10 8.86 3.01 9.00
N THR A 11 7.85 2.15 9.12
CA THR A 11 7.06 1.98 10.34
C THR A 11 7.93 1.53 11.51
N ALA A 12 8.83 0.54 11.29
CA ALA A 12 9.75 0.06 12.31
C ALA A 12 10.74 1.14 12.80
N LEU A 13 11.06 2.11 11.95
CA LEU A 13 11.89 3.27 12.27
C LEU A 13 11.10 4.45 12.87
N GLY A 14 9.78 4.31 13.07
CA GLY A 14 8.92 5.35 13.63
C GLY A 14 8.40 6.38 12.62
N TYR A 15 8.57 6.14 11.32
CA TYR A 15 8.00 6.99 10.27
C TYR A 15 6.60 6.53 9.85
N GLY A 16 5.80 7.49 9.38
CA GLY A 16 4.53 7.24 8.71
C GLY A 16 4.70 7.15 7.20
N THR A 17 3.79 6.40 6.56
CA THR A 17 3.73 6.29 5.10
C THR A 17 2.29 6.31 4.59
N CYS A 18 2.08 6.76 3.36
CA CYS A 18 0.77 6.70 2.70
C CYS A 18 0.90 6.09 1.29
N TRP A 19 0.18 5.03 0.99
CA TRP A 19 0.13 4.50 -0.37
C TRP A 19 -0.81 5.37 -1.22
N ILE A 20 -0.27 6.03 -2.24
CA ILE A 20 -1.06 6.83 -3.18
C ILE A 20 -1.10 6.14 -4.53
N GLY A 21 -2.28 5.61 -4.87
CA GLY A 21 -2.61 5.09 -6.21
C GLY A 21 -3.47 6.05 -7.04
N ALA A 22 -4.01 7.10 -6.43
CA ALA A 22 -4.85 8.10 -7.09
C ALA A 22 -3.99 9.31 -7.49
N PHE A 23 -3.33 9.23 -8.65
CA PHE A 23 -2.53 10.31 -9.22
C PHE A 23 -2.58 10.24 -10.76
N ASP A 24 -2.21 11.33 -11.43
CA ASP A 24 -2.00 11.36 -12.87
C ASP A 24 -0.58 10.85 -13.19
N GLU A 25 -0.51 9.65 -13.76
CA GLU A 25 0.77 9.01 -14.10
C GLU A 25 1.57 9.83 -15.13
N GLU A 26 0.90 10.40 -16.15
CA GLU A 26 1.56 11.14 -17.22
C GLU A 26 2.14 12.45 -16.70
N GLU A 27 1.44 13.10 -15.78
CA GLU A 27 1.96 14.26 -15.06
C GLU A 27 3.22 13.92 -14.26
N VAL A 28 3.19 12.81 -13.50
CA VAL A 28 4.36 12.36 -12.72
C VAL A 28 5.53 12.02 -13.63
N LYS A 29 5.29 11.30 -14.73
CA LYS A 29 6.34 10.99 -15.72
C LYS A 29 6.96 12.26 -16.30
N ARG A 30 6.13 13.27 -16.62
CA ARG A 30 6.60 14.56 -17.13
C ARG A 30 7.49 15.29 -16.12
N ILE A 31 7.04 15.42 -14.88
CA ILE A 31 7.77 16.12 -13.80
C ILE A 31 9.12 15.43 -13.53
N LEU A 32 9.10 14.10 -13.38
CA LEU A 32 10.27 13.31 -13.01
C LEU A 32 11.12 12.85 -14.22
N LYS A 33 10.71 13.20 -15.45
CA LYS A 33 11.35 12.81 -16.71
C LYS A 33 11.52 11.29 -16.83
N VAL A 34 10.49 10.53 -16.45
CA VAL A 34 10.48 9.07 -16.51
C VAL A 34 10.35 8.63 -17.98
N PRO A 35 11.17 7.69 -18.46
CA PRO A 35 11.04 7.14 -19.82
C PRO A 35 9.66 6.51 -20.07
N GLU A 36 9.11 6.70 -21.27
CA GLU A 36 7.78 6.20 -21.66
C GLU A 36 7.59 4.69 -21.43
N ARG A 37 8.65 3.90 -21.58
CA ARG A 37 8.61 2.44 -21.38
C ARG A 37 8.40 1.99 -19.93
N LEU A 38 8.50 2.90 -18.96
CA LEU A 38 8.34 2.59 -17.54
C LEU A 38 6.98 3.09 -17.07
N ALA A 39 6.34 2.30 -16.21
CA ALA A 39 5.10 2.68 -15.54
C ALA A 39 5.39 3.21 -14.13
N VAL A 40 4.64 4.22 -13.70
CA VAL A 40 4.64 4.69 -12.30
C VAL A 40 3.47 4.01 -11.59
N ILE A 41 3.76 3.06 -10.71
CA ILE A 41 2.73 2.20 -10.10
C ILE A 41 2.13 2.83 -8.84
N ALA A 42 2.92 3.59 -8.08
CA ALA A 42 2.49 4.19 -6.82
C ALA A 42 3.42 5.33 -6.42
N LEU A 43 2.90 6.27 -5.64
CA LEU A 43 3.68 7.23 -4.87
C LEU A 43 3.62 6.85 -3.39
N LEU A 44 4.75 7.01 -2.68
CA LEU A 44 4.87 6.68 -1.26
C LEU A 44 5.53 7.85 -0.51
N PRO A 45 4.76 8.81 0.02
CA PRO A 45 5.28 9.77 0.99
C PRO A 45 5.76 9.03 2.25
N VAL A 46 6.89 9.47 2.79
CA VAL A 46 7.48 8.98 4.05
C VAL A 46 7.86 10.20 4.89
N GLY A 47 7.49 10.21 6.16
CA GLY A 47 7.76 11.35 7.04
C GLY A 47 7.47 11.08 8.50
N VAL A 48 7.78 12.05 9.36
CA VAL A 48 7.45 11.99 10.79
C VAL A 48 5.95 12.27 10.95
N PRO A 49 5.17 11.33 11.52
CA PRO A 49 3.73 11.55 11.72
C PRO A 49 3.47 12.70 12.70
N ASP A 50 2.52 13.56 12.36
CA ASP A 50 1.97 14.59 13.27
C ASP A 50 0.64 14.12 13.91
N GLU A 51 0.12 12.96 13.49
CA GLU A 51 -1.12 12.37 13.97
C GLU A 51 -0.96 10.85 14.16
N ASN A 52 -1.82 10.26 15.02
CA ASN A 52 -1.87 8.82 15.25
C ASN A 52 -3.32 8.30 15.25
N PRO A 53 -3.95 8.18 14.06
CA PRO A 53 -5.33 7.72 13.95
C PRO A 53 -5.47 6.22 14.29
N PRO A 54 -6.64 5.77 14.77
CA PRO A 54 -6.87 4.35 15.03
C PRO A 54 -6.88 3.53 13.73
N PRO A 55 -6.50 2.24 13.79
CA PRO A 55 -6.54 1.35 12.64
C PRO A 55 -7.94 1.26 12.01
N LYS A 56 -8.02 1.27 10.68
CA LYS A 56 -9.28 1.00 9.96
C LYS A 56 -9.71 -0.46 10.16
N PRO A 57 -11.01 -0.75 10.30
CA PRO A 57 -11.50 -2.13 10.40
C PRO A 57 -11.09 -2.94 9.16
N ARG A 58 -10.83 -4.23 9.36
CA ARG A 58 -10.57 -5.20 8.28
C ARG A 58 -11.81 -6.07 8.08
N LYS A 59 -11.95 -6.65 6.88
CA LYS A 59 -13.01 -7.63 6.64
C LYS A 59 -12.84 -8.84 7.59
N PRO A 60 -13.94 -9.48 8.00
CA PRO A 60 -13.90 -10.71 8.79
C PRO A 60 -13.01 -11.79 8.18
N PHE A 61 -12.37 -12.60 9.02
CA PHE A 61 -11.49 -13.69 8.61
C PHE A 61 -12.15 -14.63 7.57
N LYS A 62 -13.40 -15.03 7.84
CA LYS A 62 -14.17 -15.95 6.98
C LYS A 62 -14.49 -15.40 5.59
N GLU A 63 -14.35 -14.08 5.37
CA GLU A 63 -14.54 -13.46 4.06
C GLU A 63 -13.26 -13.38 3.22
N ILE A 64 -12.09 -13.61 3.84
CA ILE A 64 -10.78 -13.49 3.18
C ILE A 64 -10.14 -14.87 3.01
N PHE A 65 -10.25 -15.74 4.01
CA PHE A 65 -9.55 -17.02 4.05
C PHE A 65 -10.49 -18.17 3.67
N PHE A 66 -10.18 -18.84 2.56
CA PHE A 66 -10.94 -19.97 2.04
C PHE A 66 -10.10 -21.25 2.00
N ARG A 67 -10.71 -22.41 2.28
CA ARG A 67 -10.05 -23.73 2.23
C ARG A 67 -10.33 -24.40 0.88
N GLU A 68 -9.28 -24.85 0.20
CA GLU A 68 -9.30 -25.55 -1.11
C GLU A 68 -9.91 -24.77 -2.28
N SER A 69 -11.12 -24.24 -2.12
CA SER A 69 -11.91 -23.57 -3.15
C SER A 69 -12.46 -22.22 -2.67
N TYR A 70 -12.56 -21.27 -3.60
CA TYR A 70 -13.09 -19.93 -3.32
C TYR A 70 -14.53 -20.01 -2.78
N GLY A 71 -14.80 -19.27 -1.71
CA GLY A 71 -16.12 -19.22 -1.07
C GLY A 71 -16.38 -20.32 -0.04
N THR A 72 -15.46 -21.29 0.16
CA THR A 72 -15.51 -22.25 1.27
C THR A 72 -14.72 -21.70 2.45
N PRO A 73 -15.34 -21.15 3.51
CA PRO A 73 -14.60 -20.49 4.59
C PRO A 73 -13.63 -21.44 5.29
N LEU A 74 -12.43 -20.95 5.60
CA LEU A 74 -11.50 -21.63 6.49
C LEU A 74 -11.99 -21.46 7.94
N GLU A 75 -12.26 -22.58 8.61
CA GLU A 75 -12.54 -22.63 10.05
C GLU A 75 -11.22 -22.94 10.78
N LEU A 76 -10.90 -22.16 11.81
CA LEU A 76 -9.72 -22.32 12.68
C LEU A 76 -10.11 -22.95 14.02
#